data_AF-A0A2B7YGH0-F1
#
_entry.id   AF-A0A2B7YGH0-F1
#
_cell.length_a   1.000
_cell.length_b   1.000
_cell.length_c   1.000
_cell.angle_alpha   90.00
_cell.angle_beta   90.00
_cell.angle_gamma   90.00
#
_symmetry.space_group_name_H-M   'P 1'
#
loop_
_entity.id
_entity.type
_entity.pdbx_description
1 polymer ?
#
loop_
_entity_poly.entity_id
_entity_poly.type
_entity_poly.pdbx_seq_one_letter_code
_entity_poly.pdbx_strand_id
1 'polypeptide(L)'
;MEITKYSNRIQKFLTQEYGTEEAAKTALDTFKKEGKDIIKLSGIEVTEEHNVFLELYAEHRIYQAMGDEKIAALKLESFNKLLKNISSFVNTKKEVESIKKKGLMIFND
;
A
#
# COMPACT_ATOMS: atom_id res chain seq x y z
N MET A 1 9.00 5.69 -7.54
CA MET A 1 9.31 6.43 -6.28
C MET A 1 10.71 6.99 -6.38
N GLU A 2 11.07 8.02 -5.60
CA GLU A 2 12.43 8.54 -5.61
C GLU A 2 13.26 7.84 -4.53
N ILE A 3 14.36 7.19 -4.94
CA ILE A 3 15.30 6.49 -4.03
C ILE A 3 15.79 7.44 -2.94
N THR A 4 15.97 8.72 -3.29
CA THR A 4 16.42 9.81 -2.42
C THR A 4 15.52 10.07 -1.21
N LYS A 5 14.27 9.60 -1.21
CA LYS A 5 13.35 9.71 -0.06
C LYS A 5 13.69 8.76 1.08
N TYR A 6 14.48 7.72 0.80
CA TYR A 6 14.84 6.72 1.80
C TYR A 6 16.09 7.09 2.58
N SER A 7 16.31 6.44 3.71
CA SER A 7 17.57 6.61 4.46
C SER A 7 18.79 6.24 3.61
N ASN A 8 19.93 6.90 3.84
CA ASN A 8 21.20 6.62 3.15
C ASN A 8 21.58 5.13 3.17
N ARG A 9 21.20 4.41 4.24
CA ARG A 9 21.43 2.97 4.36
C ARG A 9 20.63 2.17 3.33
N ILE A 10 19.34 2.49 3.16
CA ILE A 10 18.47 1.86 2.16
C ILE A 10 18.94 2.21 0.76
N GLN A 11 19.29 3.48 0.52
CA GLN A 11 19.78 3.92 -0.79
C GLN A 11 21.03 3.13 -1.20
N LYS A 12 22.01 3.00 -0.29
CA LYS A 12 23.21 2.18 -0.51
C LYS A 12 22.90 0.71 -0.74
N PHE A 13 21.98 0.14 0.04
CA PHE A 13 21.56 -1.24 -0.16
C PHE A 13 20.96 -1.45 -1.56
N LEU A 14 20.02 -0.59 -1.96
CA LEU A 14 19.35 -0.70 -3.25
C LEU A 14 20.34 -0.56 -4.42
N THR A 15 21.30 0.36 -4.35
CA THR A 15 22.31 0.48 -5.40
C THR A 15 23.29 -0.69 -5.41
N GLN A 16 23.62 -1.27 -4.25
CA GLN A 16 24.46 -2.47 -4.15
C GLN A 16 23.76 -3.72 -4.68
N GLU A 17 22.49 -3.91 -4.32
CA GLU A 17 21.69 -5.09 -4.67
C GLU A 17 21.35 -5.12 -6.17
N TYR A 18 20.96 -3.97 -6.73
CA TYR A 18 20.49 -3.88 -8.11
C TYR A 18 21.55 -3.33 -9.08
N GLY A 19 22.73 -2.94 -8.58
CA GLY A 19 23.90 -2.54 -9.38
C GLY A 19 23.84 -1.14 -10.01
N THR A 20 22.67 -0.68 -10.46
CA THR A 20 22.46 0.66 -11.00
C THR A 20 21.27 1.37 -10.36
N GLU A 21 21.27 2.70 -10.41
CA GLU A 21 20.15 3.50 -9.91
C GLU A 21 18.85 3.23 -10.69
N GLU A 22 18.95 2.99 -11.99
CA GLU A 22 17.81 2.67 -12.86
C GLU A 22 17.19 1.30 -12.52
N ALA A 23 18.03 0.31 -12.25
CA ALA A 23 17.57 -1.02 -11.80
C ALA A 23 16.93 -0.94 -10.41
N ALA A 24 17.55 -0.19 -9.48
CA ALA A 24 16.97 0.07 -8.16
C ALA A 24 15.60 0.76 -8.25
N LYS A 25 15.46 1.74 -9.15
CA LYS A 25 14.19 2.43 -9.39
C LYS A 25 13.14 1.49 -9.97
N THR A 26 13.54 0.62 -10.90
CA THR A 26 12.65 -0.40 -11.48
C THR A 26 12.15 -1.35 -10.40
N ALA A 27 13.02 -1.82 -9.51
CA ALA A 27 12.63 -2.68 -8.39
C ALA A 27 11.65 -1.98 -7.43
N LEU A 28 11.89 -0.71 -7.09
CA LEU A 28 10.96 0.07 -6.26
C LEU A 28 9.59 0.24 -6.92
N ASP A 29 9.56 0.48 -8.23
CA ASP A 29 8.30 0.59 -8.96
C ASP A 29 7.57 -0.76 -9.04
N THR A 30 8.29 -1.88 -9.09
CA THR A 30 7.72 -3.23 -8.94
C THR A 30 7.10 -3.42 -7.56
N PHE A 31 7.80 -3.07 -6.47
CA PHE A 31 7.24 -3.19 -5.12
C PHE A 31 6.00 -2.33 -4.93
N LYS A 32 5.99 -1.12 -5.51
CA LYS A 32 4.81 -0.26 -5.55
C LYS A 32 3.64 -0.91 -6.30
N LYS A 33 3.92 -1.56 -7.43
CA LYS A 33 2.90 -2.27 -8.21
C LYS A 33 2.31 -3.44 -7.41
N GLU A 34 3.15 -4.25 -6.77
CA GLU A 34 2.71 -5.35 -5.88
C GLU A 34 1.76 -4.83 -4.80
N GLY A 35 2.15 -3.77 -4.08
CA GLY A 35 1.30 -3.14 -3.05
C GLY A 35 -0.03 -2.64 -3.63
N LYS A 36 -0.01 -2.02 -4.82
CA LYS A 36 -1.22 -1.54 -5.51
C LYS A 36 -2.17 -2.68 -5.85
N ASP A 37 -1.64 -3.81 -6.30
CA ASP A 37 -2.44 -4.97 -6.66
C ASP A 37 -3.10 -5.59 -5.41
N ILE A 38 -2.40 -5.64 -4.27
CA ILE A 38 -2.98 -6.09 -2.99
C ILE A 38 -4.13 -5.17 -2.54
N ILE A 39 -3.97 -3.85 -2.65
CA ILE A 39 -5.02 -2.90 -2.27
C ILE A 39 -6.26 -3.07 -3.17
N LYS A 40 -6.06 -3.23 -4.47
CA LYS A 40 -7.15 -3.50 -5.43
C LYS A 40 -7.91 -4.78 -5.11
N LEU A 41 -7.19 -5.87 -4.78
CA LEU A 41 -7.81 -7.13 -4.36
C LEU A 41 -8.68 -6.97 -3.12
N SER A 42 -8.40 -5.97 -2.29
CA SER A 42 -9.20 -5.62 -1.11
C SER A 42 -10.42 -4.74 -1.42
N GLY A 43 -10.69 -4.48 -2.71
CA GLY A 43 -11.84 -3.70 -3.17
C GLY A 43 -11.71 -2.19 -2.93
N ILE A 44 -10.48 -1.71 -2.71
CA ILE A 44 -10.17 -0.29 -2.47
C ILE A 44 -9.60 0.31 -3.75
N GLU A 45 -10.16 1.44 -4.19
CA GLU A 45 -9.58 2.21 -5.29
C GLU A 45 -8.33 2.98 -4.82
N VAL A 46 -7.22 2.73 -5.49
CA VAL A 46 -5.95 3.37 -5.18
C VAL A 46 -5.89 4.76 -5.82
N THR A 47 -6.22 5.78 -5.04
CA THR A 47 -5.96 7.20 -5.34
C THR A 47 -4.53 7.62 -4.93
N GLU A 48 -4.05 8.78 -5.38
CA GLU A 48 -2.73 9.31 -5.01
C GLU A 48 -2.56 9.55 -3.49
N GLU A 49 -3.66 9.79 -2.77
CA GLU A 49 -3.67 9.94 -1.31
C GLU A 49 -3.24 8.66 -0.57
N HIS A 50 -3.31 7.50 -1.23
CA HIS A 50 -2.85 6.22 -0.67
C HIS A 50 -1.34 5.98 -0.82
N ASN A 51 -0.54 7.02 -1.11
CA ASN A 51 0.91 6.89 -1.25
C ASN A 51 1.58 6.21 -0.04
N VAL A 52 1.05 6.44 1.17
CA VAL A 52 1.52 5.81 2.41
C VAL A 52 1.42 4.29 2.38
N PHE A 53 0.38 3.70 1.76
CA PHE A 53 0.29 2.25 1.61
C PHE A 53 1.42 1.68 0.76
N LEU A 54 1.65 2.35 -0.36
CA LEU A 54 2.61 1.92 -1.35
C LEU A 54 4.03 2.05 -0.78
N GLU A 55 4.27 3.09 0.01
CA GLU A 55 5.52 3.26 0.75
C GLU A 55 5.71 2.19 1.82
N LEU A 56 4.70 1.89 2.65
CA LEU A 56 4.78 0.85 3.69
C LEU A 56 5.08 -0.53 3.09
N TYR A 57 4.41 -0.89 1.99
CA TYR A 57 4.65 -2.16 1.33
C TYR A 57 6.02 -2.20 0.63
N ALA A 58 6.43 -1.11 -0.02
CA ALA A 58 7.77 -1.03 -0.61
C ALA A 58 8.88 -1.14 0.46
N GLU A 59 8.72 -0.48 1.61
CA GLU A 59 9.64 -0.61 2.73
C GLU A 59 9.68 -2.03 3.28
N HIS A 60 8.53 -2.70 3.41
CA HIS A 60 8.49 -4.12 3.78
C HIS A 60 9.39 -4.96 2.86
N ARG A 61 9.26 -4.81 1.54
CA ARG A 61 10.05 -5.56 0.54
C ARG A 61 11.53 -5.23 0.60
N ILE A 62 11.87 -3.96 0.80
CA ILE A 62 13.26 -3.51 1.01
C ILE A 62 13.86 -4.19 2.25
N TYR A 63 13.21 -4.08 3.41
CA TYR A 63 13.74 -4.64 4.65
C TYR A 63 13.79 -6.17 4.64
N GLN A 64 12.85 -6.82 3.94
CA GLN A 64 12.89 -8.26 3.69
C GLN A 64 14.14 -8.64 2.89
N ALA A 65 14.43 -7.92 1.79
CA ALA A 65 15.63 -8.14 0.98
C ALA A 65 16.93 -7.86 1.76
N MET A 66 16.90 -6.91 2.69
CA MET A 66 18.03 -6.61 3.59
C MET A 66 18.24 -7.65 4.70
N GLY A 67 17.35 -8.63 4.86
CA GLY A 67 17.37 -9.58 5.97
C GLY A 67 16.97 -8.99 7.33
N ASP A 68 16.36 -7.79 7.36
CA ASP A 68 15.86 -7.17 8.59
C ASP A 68 14.40 -7.59 8.83
N GLU A 69 14.23 -8.85 9.25
CA GLU A 69 12.92 -9.48 9.41
C GLU A 69 12.01 -8.75 10.38
N LYS A 70 12.58 -8.15 11.44
CA LYS A 70 11.80 -7.42 12.46
C LYS A 70 11.16 -6.18 11.86
N ILE A 71 11.93 -5.36 11.15
CA ILE A 71 11.40 -4.15 10.52
C ILE A 71 10.48 -4.53 9.36
N ALA A 72 10.85 -5.54 8.56
CA ALA A 72 10.01 -6.02 7.47
C ALA A 72 8.62 -6.44 7.96
N ALA A 73 8.54 -7.21 9.05
CA ALA A 73 7.28 -7.64 9.65
C ALA A 73 6.47 -6.44 10.17
N LEU A 74 7.11 -5.48 10.85
CA LEU A 74 6.44 -4.29 11.36
C LEU A 74 5.82 -3.43 10.25
N LYS A 75 6.51 -3.29 9.12
CA LYS A 75 6.01 -2.55 7.95
C LYS A 75 4.82 -3.26 7.30
N LEU A 76 4.89 -4.59 7.17
CA LEU A 76 3.79 -5.40 6.67
C LEU A 76 2.55 -5.34 7.59
N GLU A 77 2.75 -5.42 8.90
CA GLU A 77 1.67 -5.29 9.89
C GLU A 77 0.99 -3.93 9.77
N SER A 78 1.79 -2.85 9.67
CA SER A 78 1.27 -1.49 9.50
C SER A 78 0.47 -1.33 8.22
N PHE A 79 0.97 -1.89 7.11
CA PHE A 79 0.26 -1.94 5.82
C PHE A 79 -1.09 -2.66 5.96
N ASN A 80 -1.11 -3.87 6.53
CA ASN A 80 -2.32 -4.67 6.69
C ASN A 80 -3.34 -4.01 7.62
N LYS A 81 -2.88 -3.38 8.71
CA LYS A 81 -3.74 -2.66 9.64
C LYS A 81 -4.42 -1.47 8.95
N LEU A 82 -3.66 -0.70 8.19
CA LEU A 82 -4.21 0.43 7.43
C LEU A 82 -5.21 -0.08 6.37
N LEU A 83 -4.91 -1.19 5.69
CA LEU A 83 -5.75 -1.79 4.68
C LEU A 83 -7.09 -2.24 5.24
N LYS A 84 -7.05 -2.91 6.40
CA LYS A 84 -8.24 -3.35 7.12
C LYS A 84 -9.12 -2.17 7.55
N ASN A 85 -8.51 -1.10 8.07
CA ASN A 85 -9.25 0.07 8.52
C ASN A 85 -9.99 0.76 7.36
N ILE A 86 -9.34 0.93 6.22
CA ILE A 86 -9.97 1.53 5.04
C ILE A 86 -11.02 0.60 4.43
N SER A 87 -10.74 -0.69 4.30
CA SER A 87 -11.72 -1.66 3.78
C SER A 87 -12.99 -1.65 4.64
N SER A 88 -12.83 -1.61 5.97
CA SER A 88 -13.96 -1.50 6.90
C SER A 88 -14.77 -0.23 6.67
N PHE A 89 -14.11 0.93 6.50
CA PHE A 89 -14.79 2.19 6.23
C PHE A 89 -15.52 2.22 4.88
N VAL A 90 -14.91 1.67 3.83
CA VAL A 90 -15.53 1.53 2.50
C VAL A 90 -16.75 0.63 2.56
N ASN A 91 -16.68 -0.48 3.30
CA ASN A 91 -17.82 -1.38 3.50
C ASN A 91 -18.94 -0.70 4.27
N THR A 92 -18.64 0.02 5.36
CA THR A 92 -19.65 0.79 6.11
C THR A 92 -20.30 1.85 5.23
N LYS A 93 -19.54 2.59 4.40
CA LYS A 93 -20.10 3.56 3.45
C LYS A 93 -21.07 2.92 2.47
N LYS A 94 -20.67 1.81 1.82
CA LYS A 94 -21.52 1.06 0.88
C LYS A 94 -22.81 0.57 1.53
N GLU A 95 -22.73 0.12 2.79
CA GLU A 95 -23.92 -0.32 3.54
C GLU A 95 -24.88 0.83 3.83
N VAL A 96 -24.36 1.98 4.29
CA VAL A 96 -25.16 3.19 4.54
C VAL A 96 -25.82 3.73 3.27
N GLU A 97 -25.10 3.74 2.14
CA GLU A 97 -25.68 4.13 0.84
C GLU A 97 -26.77 3.16 0.36
N SER A 98 -26.59 1.86 0.57
CA SER A 98 -27.58 0.84 0.25
C SER A 98 -28.87 1.02 1.08
N ILE A 99 -28.75 1.32 2.37
CA ILE A 99 -29.89 1.61 3.26
C ILE A 99 -30.62 2.88 2.80
N LYS A 100 -29.90 3.96 2.45
CA LYS A 100 -30.52 5.19 1.92
C LYS A 100 -31.29 4.93 0.63
N LYS A 101 -30.73 4.14 -0.29
CA LYS A 101 -31.37 3.82 -1.58
C LYS A 101 -32.64 2.98 -1.40
N LYS A 102 -32.63 2.01 -0.47
CA LYS A 102 -33.83 1.24 -0.10
C LYS A 102 -34.87 2.11 0.60
N GLY A 103 -34.46 3.00 1.51
CA GLY A 103 -35.35 3.95 2.18
C GLY A 103 -36.08 4.85 1.19
N LEU A 104 -35.38 5.43 0.22
CA LEU A 104 -35.97 6.26 -0.85
C LEU A 104 -37.00 5.52 -1.71
N MET A 105 -36.86 4.21 -1.90
CA MET A 105 -37.87 3.41 -2.62
C MET A 105 -39.15 3.20 -1.82
N ILE A 106 -39.10 3.23 -0.48
CA ILE A 106 -40.28 3.01 0.39
C ILE A 106 -41.13 4.28 0.50
N PHE A 107 -40.57 5.46 0.25
CA PHE A 107 -41.28 6.75 0.34
C PHE A 107 -41.83 7.28 -0.99
N ASN A 108 -41.71 6.50 -2.07
CA ASN A 108 -42.16 6.89 -3.41
C ASN A 108 -43.35 6.06 -3.94
N ASP A 109 -44.00 5.26 -3.08
CA ASP A 109 -45.28 4.56 -3.37
C ASP A 109 -46.44 5.19 -2.57
#